data_AF-A0A4P7RB99-F1
#
_entry.id   AF-A0A4P7RB99-F1
#
_cell.length_a   1.000
_cell.length_b   1.000
_cell.length_c   1.000
_cell.angle_alpha   90.00
_cell.angle_beta   90.00
_cell.angle_gamma   90.00
#
_symmetry.space_group_name_H-M   'P 1'
#
loop_
_entity.id
_entity.type
_entity.pdbx_description
1 polymer ?
#
loop_
_entity_poly.entity_id
_entity_poly.type
_entity_poly.pdbx_seq_one_letter_code
_entity_poly.pdbx_strand_id
1 'polypeptide(L)' 'MKKSIGVLFSSALVCTSALAQHSVEEAKEDIARHRAMAAAHEAAAQCMEAGKGEKACLAELQKACKGLAIGKYCGMKHAH' A
#
# COMPACT_ATOMS: atom_id res chain seq x y z
N MET A 1 8.86 -63.58 -4.01
CA MET A 1 8.14 -62.62 -4.89
C MET A 1 7.47 -61.57 -4.01
N LYS A 2 7.36 -60.32 -4.49
CA LYS A 2 6.72 -59.15 -3.83
C LYS A 2 7.60 -58.39 -2.85
N LYS A 3 8.77 -57.92 -3.29
CA LYS A 3 9.53 -56.86 -2.63
C LYS A 3 9.56 -55.64 -3.56
N SER A 4 9.15 -54.50 -3.00
CA SER A 4 9.73 -53.19 -3.30
C SER A 4 9.52 -52.59 -4.69
N ILE A 5 8.30 -52.61 -5.23
CA ILE A 5 7.95 -51.78 -6.40
C ILE A 5 6.62 -51.11 -6.08
N GLY A 6 6.62 -49.80 -5.85
CA GLY A 6 5.37 -49.05 -5.76
C GLY A 6 5.37 -47.75 -4.95
N VAL A 7 6.44 -47.41 -4.23
CA VAL A 7 6.54 -46.11 -3.52
C VAL A 7 7.52 -45.19 -4.25
N LEU A 8 7.25 -44.91 -5.53
CA LEU A 8 8.02 -43.95 -6.32
C LEU A 8 7.12 -43.24 -7.36
N PHE A 9 5.93 -42.81 -6.97
CA PHE A 9 5.13 -41.94 -7.83
C PHE A 9 4.66 -40.69 -7.06
N SER A 10 5.32 -39.59 -7.43
CA SER A 10 4.72 -38.25 -7.52
C SER A 10 4.48 -37.49 -6.22
N SER A 11 5.56 -37.27 -5.45
CA SER A 11 5.71 -36.01 -4.71
C SER A 11 6.30 -34.95 -5.66
N ALA A 12 5.51 -34.54 -6.67
CA ALA A 12 5.79 -33.33 -7.44
C ALA A 12 4.94 -32.22 -6.83
N LEU A 13 5.41 -31.72 -5.69
CA LEU A 13 4.90 -30.51 -5.05
C LEU A 13 5.22 -29.34 -6.00
N VAL A 14 4.30 -29.05 -6.92
CA VAL A 14 4.37 -27.87 -7.78
C VAL A 14 4.09 -26.67 -6.89
N CYS A 15 5.16 -26.11 -6.33
CA CYS A 15 5.18 -24.76 -5.78
C CYS A 15 5.07 -23.76 -6.93
N THR A 16 3.90 -23.65 -7.56
CA THR A 16 3.53 -22.44 -8.29
C THR A 16 3.18 -21.39 -7.24
N SER A 17 4.19 -20.84 -6.57
CA SER A 17 4.05 -19.62 -5.78
C SER A 17 3.50 -18.55 -6.71
N ALA A 18 2.35 -18.00 -6.35
CA ALA A 18 1.63 -16.98 -7.09
C ALA A 18 2.57 -15.84 -7.53
N LEU A 19 2.86 -15.73 -8.83
CA LEU A 19 3.34 -14.48 -9.42
C LEU A 19 2.15 -13.52 -9.46
N ALA A 20 1.78 -12.97 -8.30
CA ALA A 20 0.98 -11.76 -8.24
C ALA A 20 1.90 -10.57 -8.59
N GLN A 21 2.35 -10.50 -9.83
CA GLN A 21 2.96 -9.28 -10.36
C GLN A 21 1.80 -8.37 -10.75
N HIS A 22 1.67 -7.24 -10.05
CA HIS A 22 0.78 -6.16 -10.47
C HIS A 22 0.95 -5.93 -11.98
N SER A 23 -0.16 -5.89 -12.70
CA SER A 23 -0.13 -5.50 -14.11
C SER A 23 0.51 -4.11 -14.24
N VAL A 24 1.06 -3.82 -15.42
CA VAL A 24 1.65 -2.49 -15.69
C VAL A 24 0.63 -1.37 -15.45
N GLU A 25 -0.66 -1.63 -15.68
CA GLU A 25 -1.72 -0.67 -15.43
C GLU A 25 -1.99 -0.47 -13.94
N GLU A 26 -2.13 -1.55 -13.15
CA GLU A 26 -2.24 -1.44 -11.68
C GLU A 26 -1.03 -0.72 -11.06
N ALA A 27 0.17 -0.97 -11.59
CA ALA A 27 1.37 -0.27 -11.14
C ALA A 27 1.32 1.25 -11.43
N LYS A 28 0.80 1.66 -12.60
CA LYS A 28 0.61 3.08 -12.93
C LYS A 28 -0.43 3.75 -12.03
N GLU A 29 -1.55 3.08 -11.78
CA GLU A 29 -2.60 3.58 -10.88
C GLU A 29 -2.08 3.73 -9.45
N ASP A 30 -1.33 2.75 -8.97
CA ASP A 30 -0.68 2.83 -7.66
C ASP A 30 0.32 3.99 -7.61
N ILE A 31 1.18 4.17 -8.63
CA ILE A 31 2.10 5.31 -8.68
C ILE A 31 1.34 6.64 -8.61
N ALA A 32 0.25 6.78 -9.36
CA ALA A 32 -0.57 7.98 -9.35
C ALA A 32 -1.18 8.24 -7.96
N ARG A 33 -1.74 7.20 -7.33
CA ARG A 33 -2.29 7.26 -5.95
C ARG A 33 -1.22 7.71 -4.95
N HIS A 34 -0.05 7.10 -4.97
CA HIS A 34 1.03 7.44 -4.04
C HIS A 34 1.56 8.85 -4.24
N ARG A 35 1.65 9.33 -5.49
CA ARG A 35 2.02 10.73 -5.76
C ARG A 35 0.98 11.72 -5.23
N ALA A 36 -0.31 11.40 -5.37
CA ALA A 36 -1.38 12.23 -4.82
C ALA A 36 -1.34 12.26 -3.28
N MET A 37 -1.06 11.13 -2.63
CA MET A 37 -0.84 11.07 -1.18
C MET A 37 0.37 11.92 -0.75
N ALA A 38 1.48 11.83 -1.47
CA ALA A 38 2.68 12.62 -1.18
C ALA A 38 2.39 14.13 -1.26
N ALA A 39 1.68 14.57 -2.30
CA ALA A 39 1.27 15.97 -2.44
C ALA A 39 0.35 16.44 -1.29
N ALA A 40 -0.56 15.58 -0.80
CA ALA A 40 -1.42 15.91 0.33
C ALA A 40 -0.62 16.07 1.64
N HIS A 41 0.36 15.20 1.89
CA HIS A 41 1.23 15.29 3.06
C HIS A 41 2.19 16.49 3.00
N GLU A 42 2.74 16.80 1.83
CA GLU A 42 3.56 17.99 1.60
C GLU A 42 2.75 19.27 1.87
N ALA A 43 1.52 19.37 1.37
CA ALA A 43 0.64 20.50 1.66
C ALA A 43 0.34 20.64 3.16
N ALA A 44 0.18 19.52 3.87
CA ALA A 44 0.00 19.52 5.32
C ALA A 44 1.25 20.01 6.05
N ALA A 45 2.44 19.62 5.62
CA ALA A 45 3.71 20.09 6.17
C ALA A 45 3.86 21.61 5.96
N GLN A 46 3.63 22.10 4.74
CA GLN A 46 3.67 23.54 4.43
C GLN A 46 2.63 24.35 5.23
N CYS A 47 1.44 23.78 5.46
CA CYS A 47 0.44 24.39 6.33
C CYS A 47 0.95 24.54 7.78
N MET A 48 1.69 23.54 8.28
CA MET A 48 2.29 23.58 9.62
C MET A 48 3.45 24.58 9.68
N GLU A 49 4.31 24.62 8.66
CA GLU A 49 5.38 25.63 8.53
C GLU A 49 4.83 27.06 8.53
N ALA A 50 3.66 27.27 7.92
CA ALA A 50 2.95 28.54 7.94
C ALA A 50 2.29 28.89 9.29
N GLY A 51 2.41 28.05 10.31
CA GLY A 51 1.92 28.31 11.66
C GLY A 51 0.40 28.25 11.81
N LYS A 52 -0.33 27.64 10.86
CA LYS A 52 -1.81 27.57 10.89
C LYS A 52 -2.40 26.65 11.97
N GLY A 53 -1.53 25.90 12.65
CA GLY A 53 -1.89 24.97 13.72
C GLY A 53 -2.29 23.59 13.20
N GLU A 54 -1.86 22.57 13.93
CA GLU A 54 -1.98 21.15 13.56
C GLU A 54 -3.42 20.75 13.19
N LYS A 55 -4.41 21.15 14.01
CA LYS A 55 -5.83 20.79 13.78
C LYS A 55 -6.35 21.29 12.43
N ALA A 56 -5.96 22.49 12.00
CA ALA A 56 -6.39 23.05 10.72
C ALA A 56 -5.73 22.29 9.55
N CYS A 57 -4.42 22.06 9.65
CA CYS A 57 -3.64 21.36 8.63
C CYS A 57 -4.07 19.90 8.47
N LEU A 58 -4.38 19.20 9.57
CA LEU A 58 -4.91 17.84 9.51
C LEU A 58 -6.31 17.77 8.91
N ALA A 59 -7.14 18.81 9.08
CA ALA A 59 -8.44 18.88 8.43
C ALA A 59 -8.32 19.11 6.91
N GLU A 60 -7.33 19.90 6.47
CA GLU A 60 -7.00 20.08 5.05
C GLU A 60 -6.45 18.77 4.46
N LEU A 61 -5.53 18.10 5.15
CA LEU A 61 -5.01 16.78 4.78
C LEU A 61 -6.14 15.76 4.59
N GLN A 62 -7.08 15.69 5.54
CA GLN A 62 -8.20 14.76 5.47
C GLN A 62 -9.10 15.02 4.26
N LYS A 63 -9.29 16.29 3.86
CA LYS A 63 -10.04 16.63 2.64
C LYS A 63 -9.27 16.24 1.38
N ALA A 64 -7.98 16.56 1.32
CA ALA A 64 -7.12 16.28 0.16
C ALA A 64 -6.91 14.77 -0.06
N CYS A 65 -6.87 13.99 1.02
CA CYS A 65 -6.61 12.56 0.95
C CYS A 65 -7.88 11.68 0.91
N LYS A 66 -9.07 12.27 0.88
CA LYS A 66 -10.33 11.52 0.84
C LYS A 66 -10.40 10.66 -0.43
N GLY A 67 -10.47 9.34 -0.25
CA GLY A 67 -10.49 8.38 -1.35
C GLY A 67 -9.12 7.97 -1.90
N LEU A 68 -8.02 8.55 -1.39
CA LEU A 68 -6.65 8.18 -1.77
C LEU A 68 -6.03 7.14 -0.83
N ALA A 69 -6.28 7.27 0.47
CA ALA A 69 -5.72 6.39 1.50
C ALA A 69 -6.73 6.05 2.60
N ILE A 70 -6.32 5.18 3.52
CA ILE A 70 -7.15 4.68 4.61
C ILE A 70 -6.96 5.55 5.85
N GLY A 71 -8.06 5.81 6.56
CA GLY A 71 -8.06 6.44 7.88
C GLY A 71 -7.95 7.98 7.87
N LYS A 72 -8.02 8.56 9.08
CA LYS A 72 -8.06 10.02 9.28
C LYS A 72 -6.77 10.74 8.87
N TYR A 73 -5.63 10.05 8.95
CA TYR A 73 -4.29 10.61 8.73
C TYR A 73 -3.65 10.14 7.43
N CYS A 74 -4.48 9.85 6.41
CA CYS A 74 -4.01 9.53 5.07
C CYS A 74 -2.96 8.39 5.05
N GLY A 75 -3.25 7.27 5.74
CA GLY A 75 -2.37 6.10 5.83
C GLY A 75 -1.22 6.21 6.83
N MET A 76 -0.96 7.38 7.44
CA MET A 76 0.05 7.53 8.49
C MET A 76 -0.52 7.28 9.88
N LYS A 77 0.36 6.93 10.81
CA LYS A 77 0.03 6.98 12.23
C LYS A 77 0.20 8.40 12.71
N HIS A 78 -0.68 8.79 13.63
CA HIS A 78 -0.48 10.02 14.37
C HIS A 78 0.71 9.86 15.33
N ALA A 79 1.73 10.69 15.17
CA ALA A 79 2.93 10.68 16.01
C ALA A 79 3.12 12.08 16.61
N HIS A 80 3.47 12.13 17.91
CA HIS A 80 3.75 13.33 18.68
C HIS A 80 5.14 13.22 19.30
#